data_AF-A0AAA9SD67-F1
#
_entry.id   AF-A0AAA9SD67-F1
#
_cell.length_a   1.000
_cell.length_b   1.000
_cell.length_c   1.000
_cell.angle_alpha   90.00
_cell.angle_beta   90.00
_cell.angle_gamma   90.00
#
_symmetry.space_group_name_H-M   'P 1'
#
loop_
_entity.id
_entity.type
_entity.pdbx_description
1 polymer ?
#
loop_
_entity_poly.entity_id
_entity_poly.type
_entity_poly.pdbx_seq_one_letter_code
_entity_poly.pdbx_strand_id
1 'polypeptide(L)'
;MDLPTKQMSQLHIQDIAPPEPLPHKRVSGRLTQATQNASIPTWGQIKTLCHQAQGIASLQGSPASPEKIFIAMLALLSCQDSSAEHSEARD
;
A
#
# COMPACT_ATOMS: atom_id res chain seq x y z
N MET A 1 -52.28 12.89 -12.14
CA MET A 1 -51.32 12.60 -11.07
C MET A 1 -50.07 12.05 -11.75
N ASP A 2 -49.20 12.94 -12.24
CA ASP A 2 -47.97 12.52 -12.93
C ASP A 2 -46.90 12.13 -11.93
N LEU A 3 -46.32 10.95 -12.14
CA LEU A 3 -45.32 10.33 -11.27
C LEU A 3 -43.95 11.01 -11.48
N PRO A 4 -43.25 11.46 -10.41
CA PRO A 4 -42.05 12.30 -10.53
C PRO A 4 -40.79 11.45 -10.81
N THR A 5 -40.87 10.47 -11.70
CA THR A 5 -39.74 9.59 -12.07
C THR A 5 -39.21 9.85 -13.49
N LYS A 6 -39.82 10.78 -14.24
CA LYS A 6 -39.37 11.16 -15.59
C LYS A 6 -38.43 12.38 -15.59
N GLN A 7 -37.49 12.44 -14.65
CA GLN A 7 -36.44 13.48 -14.61
C GLN A 7 -35.02 12.95 -14.36
N MET A 8 -34.81 11.62 -14.40
CA MET A 8 -33.47 11.01 -14.22
C MET A 8 -32.96 10.24 -15.44
N SER A 9 -33.52 10.49 -16.64
CA SER A 9 -33.24 9.65 -17.82
C SER A 9 -32.21 10.22 -18.81
N GLN A 10 -31.53 11.34 -18.53
CA GLN A 10 -30.61 11.94 -19.53
C GLN A 10 -29.40 12.63 -18.88
N LEU A 11 -28.59 11.87 -18.12
CA LEU A 11 -27.17 12.24 -17.97
C LEU A 11 -26.41 11.59 -19.13
N HIS A 12 -26.37 12.26 -20.28
CA HIS A 12 -25.42 11.91 -21.34
C HIS A 12 -24.02 12.29 -20.86
N ILE A 13 -23.38 11.35 -20.17
CA ILE A 13 -21.94 11.39 -19.96
C ILE A 13 -21.34 11.17 -21.34
N GLN A 14 -20.91 12.27 -21.97
CA GLN A 14 -20.06 12.16 -23.15
C GLN A 14 -18.83 11.35 -22.70
N ASP A 15 -18.59 10.22 -23.36
CA ASP A 15 -17.31 9.50 -23.28
C ASP A 15 -16.24 10.41 -23.89
N ILE A 16 -15.81 11.39 -23.09
CA ILE A 16 -14.57 12.10 -23.34
C ILE A 16 -13.52 11.01 -23.20
N ALA A 17 -12.83 10.71 -24.31
CA ALA A 17 -11.72 9.77 -24.35
C ALA A 17 -10.86 9.97 -23.07
N PRO A 18 -10.45 8.88 -22.40
CA PRO A 18 -9.74 8.97 -21.13
C PRO A 18 -8.68 10.05 -21.24
N PRO A 19 -8.67 11.08 -20.36
CA PRO A 19 -7.64 12.10 -20.41
C PRO A 19 -6.31 11.37 -20.42
N GLU A 20 -5.51 11.68 -21.45
CA GLU A 20 -4.20 11.09 -21.68
C GLU A 20 -3.47 10.98 -20.33
N PRO A 21 -2.95 9.80 -19.95
CA PRO A 21 -2.39 9.59 -18.63
C PRO A 21 -1.25 10.57 -18.41
N LEU A 22 -1.57 11.67 -17.72
CA LEU A 22 -0.61 12.67 -17.33
C LEU A 22 0.50 11.96 -16.56
N PRO A 23 1.78 12.30 -16.81
CA PRO A 23 2.88 11.71 -16.06
C PRO A 23 2.58 11.93 -14.58
N HIS A 24 2.26 10.84 -13.88
CA HIS A 24 2.03 10.87 -12.44
C HIS A 24 3.34 11.33 -11.82
N LYS A 25 3.46 12.64 -11.58
CA LYS A 25 4.52 13.20 -10.78
C LYS A 25 4.36 12.50 -9.44
N ARG A 26 5.24 11.53 -9.16
CA ARG A 26 5.36 10.96 -7.82
C ARG A 26 5.70 12.14 -6.94
N VAL A 27 4.68 12.73 -6.33
CA VAL A 27 4.85 13.69 -5.27
C VAL A 27 5.50 12.86 -4.17
N SER A 28 6.82 12.88 -4.13
CA SER A 28 7.58 12.40 -2.99
C SER A 28 7.29 13.40 -1.87
N GLY A 29 6.08 13.30 -1.34
CA GLY A 29 5.59 14.14 -0.27
C GLY A 29 6.40 13.80 0.94
N ARG A 30 7.07 14.80 1.51
CA ARG A 30 7.72 14.69 2.81
C ARG A 30 6.71 14.06 3.77
N LEU A 31 7.08 12.92 4.36
CA LEU A 31 6.25 12.22 5.31
C LEU A 31 5.93 13.18 6.46
N THR A 32 4.64 13.40 6.75
CA THR A 32 4.25 14.33 7.81
C THR A 32 4.77 13.83 9.15
N GLN A 33 5.13 14.74 10.05
CA GLN A 33 5.71 14.37 11.35
C GLN A 33 4.79 13.47 12.18
N ALA A 34 3.47 13.66 12.06
CA ALA A 34 2.46 12.79 12.67
C ALA A 34 2.54 11.33 12.15
N THR A 35 2.89 11.14 10.88
CA THR A 35 3.02 9.81 10.27
C THR A 35 4.33 9.13 10.66
N GLN A 36 5.40 9.91 10.85
CA GLN A 36 6.70 9.39 11.32
C GLN A 36 6.64 8.95 12.78
N ASN A 37 5.89 9.66 13.62
CA ASN A 37 5.80 9.41 15.06
C ASN A 37 4.64 8.47 15.44
N ALA A 38 3.99 7.83 14.47
CA ALA A 38 2.89 6.92 14.74
C ALA A 38 3.41 5.66 15.44
N SER A 39 2.85 5.34 16.61
CA SER A 39 3.16 4.12 17.36
C SER A 39 2.63 2.85 16.69
N ILE A 40 1.71 3.01 15.73
CA ILE A 40 1.08 1.94 14.97
C ILE A 40 1.44 2.14 13.49
N PRO A 41 1.81 1.08 12.75
CA PRO A 41 2.13 1.19 11.34
C PRO A 41 0.93 1.73 10.54
N THR A 42 1.22 2.64 9.64
CA THR A 42 0.21 3.23 8.75
C THR A 42 -0.28 2.21 7.73
N TRP A 43 -1.47 2.44 7.17
CA TRP A 43 -2.00 1.58 6.09
C TRP A 43 -1.05 1.51 4.88
N GLY A 44 -0.33 2.59 4.58
CA GLY A 44 0.72 2.60 3.55
C GLY A 44 1.84 1.60 3.86
N GLN A 45 2.38 1.65 5.08
CA GLN A 45 3.43 0.72 5.54
C GLN A 45 2.93 -0.73 5.56
N ILE A 46 1.69 -0.97 6.02
CA ILE A 46 1.08 -2.30 6.02
C ILE A 46 1.00 -2.84 4.60
N LYS A 47 0.53 -2.05 3.62
CA LYS A 47 0.49 -2.47 2.21
C LYS A 47 1.88 -2.79 1.66
N THR A 48 2.89 -1.97 1.95
CA THR A 48 4.26 -2.24 1.54
C THR A 48 4.78 -3.54 2.14
N LEU A 49 4.52 -3.77 3.43
CA LEU A 49 4.93 -4.98 4.13
C LEU A 49 4.24 -6.23 3.56
N CYS A 50 2.94 -6.15 3.25
CA CYS A 50 2.22 -7.23 2.56
C CYS A 50 2.83 -7.54 1.19
N HIS A 51 3.18 -6.51 0.41
CA HIS A 51 3.80 -6.71 -0.92
C HIS A 51 5.15 -7.40 -0.82
N GLN A 52 6.01 -6.99 0.14
CA GLN A 52 7.29 -7.64 0.40
C GLN A 52 7.11 -9.10 0.85
N ALA A 53 6.20 -9.32 1.80
CA ALA A 53 5.88 -10.65 2.33
C ALA A 53 5.30 -11.58 1.26
N GLN A 54 4.49 -11.05 0.34
CA GLN A 54 3.99 -11.82 -0.81
C GLN A 54 5.13 -12.28 -1.72
N GLY A 55 6.14 -11.42 -1.96
CA GLY A 55 7.35 -11.81 -2.70
C GLY A 55 8.03 -13.03 -2.06
N ILE A 56 8.22 -13.00 -0.73
CA ILE A 56 8.83 -14.10 0.03
C ILE A 56 7.95 -15.35 -0.02
N ALA A 57 6.64 -15.23 0.22
CA ALA A 57 5.72 -16.36 0.21
C ALA A 57 5.62 -17.01 -1.19
N SER A 58 5.70 -16.21 -2.26
CA SER A 58 5.66 -16.71 -3.64
C SER A 58 6.91 -17.52 -4.01
N LEU A 59 8.06 -17.20 -3.41
CA LEU A 59 9.31 -17.93 -3.64
C LEU A 59 9.27 -19.36 -3.09
N GLN A 60 8.40 -19.63 -2.10
CA GLN A 60 8.27 -20.97 -1.49
C GLN A 60 7.53 -21.99 -2.37
N GLY A 61 7.20 -21.67 -3.64
CA GLY A 61 6.67 -22.63 -4.61
C GLY A 61 5.27 -23.16 -4.32
N SER A 62 4.57 -22.54 -3.35
CA SER A 62 3.24 -22.92 -2.89
C SER A 62 2.31 -21.69 -3.01
N PRO A 63 1.00 -21.87 -3.25
CA PRO A 63 0.09 -20.74 -3.34
C PRO A 63 0.21 -19.82 -2.13
N ALA A 64 0.31 -18.52 -2.41
CA ALA A 64 0.41 -17.46 -1.42
C ALA A 64 -0.92 -17.35 -0.67
N SER A 65 -1.02 -18.06 0.45
CA SER A 65 -2.15 -17.99 1.36
C SER A 65 -2.01 -16.78 2.29
N PRO A 66 -3.11 -16.15 2.75
CA PRO A 66 -3.05 -15.03 3.69
C PRO A 66 -2.22 -15.34 4.94
N GLU A 67 -2.27 -16.58 5.46
CA GLU A 67 -1.51 -17.01 6.64
C GLU A 67 0.00 -17.00 6.36
N LYS A 68 0.42 -17.42 5.16
CA LYS A 68 1.84 -17.41 4.78
C LYS A 68 2.37 -16.01 4.59
N ILE A 69 1.56 -15.13 4.00
CA ILE A 69 1.89 -13.71 3.88
C ILE A 69 2.04 -13.11 5.28
N PHE A 70 1.10 -13.39 6.19
CA PHE A 70 1.18 -12.91 7.56
C PHE A 70 2.45 -13.40 8.29
N ILE A 71 2.80 -14.69 8.18
CA ILE A 71 4.04 -15.24 8.75
C ILE A 71 5.28 -14.54 8.16
N ALA A 72 5.31 -14.31 6.84
CA ALA A 72 6.40 -13.60 6.20
C ALA A 72 6.50 -12.12 6.63
N MET A 73 5.36 -11.45 6.89
CA MET A 73 5.36 -10.10 7.48
C MET A 73 5.98 -10.11 8.89
N LEU A 74 5.62 -11.10 9.72
CA LEU A 74 6.20 -11.25 11.07
C LEU A 74 7.72 -11.51 11.01
N ALA A 75 8.16 -12.34 10.08
CA ALA A 75 9.59 -12.59 9.87
C ALA A 75 10.34 -11.31 9.48
N LEU A 76 9.79 -10.52 8.55
CA LEU A 76 10.37 -9.23 8.16
C LEU A 76 10.46 -8.26 9.34
N LEU A 77 9.43 -8.17 10.18
CA LEU A 77 9.44 -7.31 11.38
C LEU A 77 10.47 -7.81 12.40
N SER A 78 10.54 -9.12 12.64
CA SER A 78 11.45 -9.70 13.64
C SER A 78 12.92 -9.58 13.24
N CYS A 79 13.22 -9.61 11.94
CA CYS A 79 14.60 -9.48 11.45
C CYS A 79 15.11 -8.03 11.41
N GLN A 80 14.20 -7.04 11.38
CA GLN A 80 14.57 -5.62 11.22
C GLN A 80 15.33 -5.03 12.43
N ASP A 81 15.27 -5.66 13.60
CA ASP A 81 16.01 -5.21 14.80
C ASP A 81 17.49 -5.64 14.84
N SER A 82 17.92 -6.53 13.94
CA SER A 82 19.31 -7.06 13.96
C SER A 82 20.33 -6.18 13.23
N SER A 83 19.91 -5.06 12.62
CA SER A 83 20.79 -4.18 11.84
C SER A 83 21.26 -2.92 12.60
N ALA A 84 20.77 -2.68 13.81
CA ALA A 84 21.13 -1.48 14.59
C ALA A 84 22.40 -1.66 15.45
N GLU A 85 22.84 -2.89 15.68
CA GLU A 85 23.94 -3.24 16.61
C GLU A 85 25.27 -3.53 15.87
N HIS A 86 25.63 -2.76 14.84
CA HIS A 86 26.93 -2.93 14.18
C HIS A 86 27.54 -1.61 13.68
N SER A 87 27.65 -0.63 14.58
CA SER A 87 28.51 0.55 14.37
C SER A 87 29.10 1.11 15.67
N GLU A 88 29.35 0.28 16.67
CA GLU A 88 30.22 0.64 17.80
C GLU A 88 31.42 -0.31 17.87
N ALA A 89 32.43 -0.01 17.06
CA ALA A 89 33.84 -0.33 17.30
C ALA A 89 34.63 -0.01 16.02
N ARG A 90 35.12 1.22 15.90
CA ARG A 90 36.39 1.49 15.22
C ARG A 90 37.02 2.71 15.90
N ASP A 91 38.07 2.40 16.66
CA ASP A 91 39.20 3.22 17.14
C ASP A 91 39.07 4.75 17.13
#